data_AF-A0A255YZ90-F1
#
_entry.id   AF-A0A255YZ90-F1
#
_cell.length_a   1.000
_cell.length_b   1.000
_cell.length_c   1.000
_cell.angle_alpha   90.00
_cell.angle_beta   90.00
_cell.angle_gamma   90.00
#
_symmetry.space_group_name_H-M   'P 1'
#
loop_
_entity.id
_entity.type
_entity.pdbx_description
1 polymer ?
#
loop_
_entity_poly.entity_id
_entity_poly.type
_entity_poly.pdbx_seq_one_letter_code
_entity_poly.pdbx_strand_id
1 'polypeptide(L)' 'MLTRLFTEHPASVGEGYWAHMGQAFSFGFTMLFAAMACILHGLFPFLFVKTGSNTIRRLHERMVTHRDRRPVMASGTLAR' A
#
# COMPACT_ATOMS: atom_id res chain seq x y z
N MET A 1 1.79 -19.92 18.22
CA MET A 1 0.95 -18.74 18.54
C MET A 1 1.33 -17.52 17.68
N LEU A 2 2.62 -17.20 17.48
CA LEU A 2 3.04 -16.11 16.55
C LEU A 2 2.75 -16.39 15.07
N THR A 3 2.92 -17.62 14.61
CA THR A 3 2.66 -18.00 13.21
C THR A 3 1.25 -17.65 12.76
N ARG A 4 0.25 -17.81 13.64
CA ARG A 4 -1.14 -17.42 13.36
C ARG A 4 -1.29 -15.92 13.08
N LEU A 5 -0.63 -15.03 13.83
CA LEU A 5 -0.72 -13.58 13.55
C LEU A 5 -0.15 -13.23 12.18
N PHE A 6 0.92 -13.91 11.76
CA PHE A 6 1.57 -13.66 10.48
C PHE A 6 0.89 -14.38 9.31
N THR A 7 0.13 -15.45 9.52
CA THR A 7 -0.55 -16.19 8.45
C THR A 7 -2.05 -15.94 8.36
N GLU A 8 -2.76 -15.73 9.48
CA GLU A 8 -4.21 -15.47 9.51
C GLU A 8 -4.54 -14.08 8.96
N HIS A 9 -3.71 -13.06 9.24
CA HIS A 9 -3.96 -11.71 8.71
C HIS A 9 -3.84 -11.63 7.18
N PRO A 10 -2.75 -12.09 6.53
CA PRO A 10 -2.70 -12.16 5.06
C PRO A 10 -3.78 -13.06 4.47
N ALA A 11 -4.06 -14.21 5.10
CA ALA A 11 -5.10 -15.12 4.64
C ALA A 11 -6.51 -14.49 4.70
N SER A 12 -6.80 -13.63 5.70
CA SER A 12 -8.07 -12.92 5.82
C SER A 12 -8.33 -11.90 4.70
N VAL A 13 -7.27 -11.46 4.01
CA VAL A 13 -7.36 -10.57 2.84
C VAL A 13 -7.06 -11.31 1.52
N GLY A 14 -6.92 -12.63 1.56
CA GLY A 14 -6.66 -13.47 0.39
C GLY A 14 -5.25 -13.37 -0.17
N GLU A 15 -4.28 -12.89 0.60
CA GLU A 15 -2.89 -12.72 0.17
C GLU A 15 -1.96 -13.72 0.87
N GLY A 16 -0.92 -14.18 0.17
CA GLY A 16 0.17 -14.93 0.80
C GLY A 16 1.03 -14.03 1.69
N TYR A 17 1.59 -14.56 2.77
CA TYR A 17 2.40 -13.80 3.73
C TYR A 17 3.49 -12.94 3.07
N TRP A 18 4.30 -13.53 2.18
CA TRP A 18 5.38 -12.81 1.51
C TRP A 18 4.90 -11.72 0.55
N ALA A 19 3.76 -11.93 -0.12
CA ALA A 19 3.17 -10.93 -1.00
C ALA A 19 2.64 -9.74 -0.19
N HIS A 20 1.90 -10.02 0.88
CA HIS A 20 1.36 -9.00 1.78
C HIS A 20 2.47 -8.20 2.48
N MET A 21 3.48 -8.91 3.00
CA MET A 21 4.63 -8.33 3.66
C MET A 21 5.45 -7.44 2.71
N GLY A 22 5.70 -7.90 1.48
CA GLY A 22 6.42 -7.11 0.47
C GLY A 22 5.66 -5.83 0.10
N GLN A 23 4.34 -5.91 -0.07
CA GLN A 23 3.49 -4.76 -0.34
C GLN A 23 3.52 -3.76 0.83
N ALA A 24 3.35 -4.25 2.07
CA ALA A 24 3.38 -3.43 3.27
C ALA A 24 4.73 -2.72 3.44
N PHE A 25 5.85 -3.44 3.30
CA PHE A 25 7.18 -2.83 3.38
C PHE A 25 7.44 -1.82 2.26
N SER A 26 6.98 -2.08 1.03
CA SER A 26 7.11 -1.11 -0.08
C SER A 26 6.46 0.23 0.27
N PHE A 27 5.26 0.19 0.86
CA PHE A 27 4.56 1.39 1.35
C PHE A 27 5.33 2.05 2.50
N GLY A 28 5.70 1.26 3.52
CA GLY A 28 6.39 1.76 4.71
C GLY A 28 7.72 2.45 4.39
N PHE A 29 8.60 1.83 3.60
CA PHE A 29 9.87 2.45 3.21
C PHE A 29 9.66 3.70 2.37
N THR A 30 8.68 3.70 1.45
CA THR A 30 8.36 4.89 0.65
C THR A 30 7.88 6.05 1.54
N MET A 31 7.07 5.77 2.56
CA MET A 31 6.63 6.77 3.55
C MET A 31 7.79 7.29 4.39
N LEU A 32 8.71 6.43 4.81
CA LEU A 32 9.90 6.81 5.56
C LEU A 32 10.78 7.78 4.76
N PHE A 33 11.04 7.49 3.49
CA PHE A 33 11.78 8.40 2.61
C PHE A 33 11.05 9.73 2.42
N ALA A 34 9.72 9.72 2.28
CA ALA A 34 8.94 10.96 2.20
C ALA A 34 9.05 11.79 3.48
N ALA A 35 9.03 11.15 4.65
CA ALA A 35 9.21 11.82 5.93
C ALA A 35 10.61 12.46 6.04
N MET A 36 11.66 11.73 5.67
CA MET A 36 13.03 12.28 5.61
C MET A 36 13.12 13.48 4.66
N ALA A 37 12.51 13.38 3.48
CA ALA A 37 12.47 14.47 2.51
C ALA A 37 11.76 15.72 3.06
N CYS A 38 10.65 15.56 3.79
CA CYS A 38 9.94 16.65 4.44
C CYS A 38 10.76 17.31 5.56
N ILE A 39 11.48 16.52 6.36
CA ILE A 39 12.37 17.06 7.42
C ILE A 39 13.49 17.89 6.79
N LEU A 40 14.15 17.34 5.76
CA LEU A 40 15.20 18.06 5.04
C LEU A 40 14.67 19.31 4.34
N HIS A 41 13.44 19.28 3.80
CA HIS A 41 12.78 20.47 3.25
C HIS A 41 12.51 21.53 4.32
N GLY A 42 12.07 21.11 5.52
CA GLY A 42 11.86 22.03 6.64
C GLY A 42 13.14 22.73 7.09
N LEU A 43 14.29 22.05 6.98
CA LEU A 43 15.61 22.62 7.30
C LEU A 43 16.19 23.44 6.12
N PHE A 44 15.95 22.98 4.89
CA PHE A 44 16.43 23.58 3.65
C PHE A 44 15.26 23.75 2.67
N PRO A 45 14.57 24.91 2.65
CA PRO A 45 13.30 25.09 1.94
C PRO A 45 13.39 24.95 0.42
N PHE A 46 14.59 24.91 -0.15
CA PHE A 46 14.84 24.65 -1.57
C PHE A 46 15.00 23.17 -1.92
N LEU A 47 15.24 22.29 -0.95
CA LEU A 47 15.35 20.84 -1.17
C LEU A 47 13.97 20.19 -1.15
N PHE A 48 13.73 19.20 -2.00
CA PHE A 48 12.55 18.32 -1.95
C PHE A 48 11.16 19.00 -1.93
N VAL A 49 11.04 20.18 -2.54
CA VAL A 49 9.86 21.08 -2.50
C VAL A 49 8.50 20.39 -2.72
N LYS A 50 8.44 19.37 -3.58
CA LYS A 50 7.21 18.61 -3.88
C LYS A 50 7.32 17.12 -3.59
N THR A 51 8.44 16.66 -3.04
CA THR A 51 8.71 15.22 -2.89
C THR A 51 7.74 14.56 -1.92
N GLY A 52 7.47 15.19 -0.77
CA GLY A 52 6.54 14.66 0.23
C GLY A 52 5.12 14.51 -0.32
N SER A 53 4.53 15.59 -0.83
CA SER A 53 3.16 15.59 -1.36
C SER A 53 2.99 14.68 -2.58
N ASN A 54 3.95 14.67 -3.51
CA ASN A 54 3.91 13.76 -4.66
C ASN A 54 3.98 12.30 -4.23
N THR A 55 4.78 12.00 -3.20
CA THR A 55 4.90 10.63 -2.68
C THR A 55 3.60 10.17 -2.03
N ILE A 56 2.98 11.02 -1.20
CA ILE A 56 1.67 10.73 -0.60
C ILE A 56 0.61 10.52 -1.67
N ARG A 57 0.54 11.40 -2.69
CA ARG A 57 -0.41 11.26 -3.81
C ARG A 57 -0.23 9.92 -4.53
N ARG A 58 1.02 9.54 -4.82
CA ARG A 58 1.33 8.25 -5.47
C ARG A 58 0.93 7.06 -4.61
N LEU A 59 1.21 7.10 -3.30
CA LEU A 59 0.82 6.03 -2.38
C LEU A 59 -0.69 5.94 -2.23
N HIS A 60 -1.39 7.07 -2.16
CA HIS A 60 -2.84 7.13 -2.12
C HIS A 60 -3.47 6.55 -3.41
N GLU A 61 -2.97 6.93 -4.58
CA GLU A 61 -3.39 6.36 -5.87
C GLU A 61 -3.22 4.83 -5.88
N ARG A 62 -2.06 4.32 -5.45
CA ARG A 62 -1.82 2.88 -5.33
C ARG A 62 -2.76 2.20 -4.35
N MET A 63 -3.06 2.84 -3.22
CA MET A 63 -3.97 2.30 -2.21
C MET A 63 -5.40 2.18 -2.75
N VAL A 64 -5.87 3.20 -3.49
CA VAL A 64 -7.22 3.22 -4.05
C VAL A 64 -7.35 2.27 -5.24
N THR A 65 -6.36 2.24 -6.15
CA THR A 65 -6.38 1.36 -7.33
C THR A 65 -6.28 -0.12 -6.99
N HIS A 66 -5.62 -0.48 -5.89
CA HIS A 66 -5.47 -1.87 -5.45
C HIS A 66 -6.48 -2.29 -4.36
N ARG A 67 -7.48 -1.45 -4.06
CA ARG A 67 -8.43 -1.66 -2.95
C ARG A 67 -9.38 -2.83 -3.15
N ASP A 68 -9.72 -3.16 -4.40
CA ASP A 68 -10.65 -4.25 -4.70
C ASP A 68 -10.02 -5.23 -5.69
N ARG A 69 -9.48 -6.32 -5.15
CA ARG A 69 -8.95 -7.45 -5.92
C ARG A 69 -9.94 -8.61 -6.00
N ARG A 70 -11.17 -8.45 -5.51
CA ARG A 70 -12.17 -9.52 -5.60
C ARG A 70 -12.51 -9.69 -7.08
N PRO A 71 -12.41 -10.91 -7.64
CA PRO A 71 -12.91 -11.16 -8.98
C PRO A 71 -14.39 -10.79 -8.98
N VAL A 72 -14.79 -9.92 -9.92
CA VAL A 72 -16.20 -9.71 -10.24
C VAL A 72 -16.70 -11.06 -10.74
N MET A 73 -17.27 -11.86 -9.83
CA MET A 73 -18.02 -13.06 -10.21
C MET A 73 -19.22 -12.55 -11.00
N ALA A 74 -19.17 -12.71 -12.32
CA ALA A 74 -20.30 -12.42 -13.20
C ALA A 74 -21.49 -13.26 -12.72
N SER A 75 -22.44 -12.59 -12.06
CA SER A 75 -23.65 -13.23 -11.58
C SER A 75 -24.47 -13.72 -12.76
N GLY A 76 -24.97 -14.94 -12.63
CA GLY A 76 -25.50 -15.80 -13.70
C GLY A 76 -26.40 -15.12 -14.74
N THR A 77 -26.16 -15.48 -16.00
CA THR A 77 -27.22 -15.60 -17.01
C THR A 77 -27.18 -17.01 -17.57
N LEU A 78 -27.60 -17.98 -16.75
CA LEU A 78 -28.13 -19.24 -17.21
C LEU A 78 -29.57 -19.32 -16.73
N ALA A 79 -30.42 -18.54 -17.39
CA ALA A 79 -31.85 -18.70 -17.35
C ALA A 79 -32.37 -18.39 -18.75
N ARG A 80 -32.41 -19.42 -19.60
CA ARG A 80 -33.58 -19.90 -20.35
C ARG A 80 -33.14 -20.81 -21.49
#